data_AF-A0A519RZX1-F1
#
_entry.id   AF-A0A519RZX1-F1
#
_cell.length_a   1.000
_cell.length_b   1.000
_cell.length_c   1.000
_cell.angle_alpha   90.00
_cell.angle_beta   90.00
_cell.angle_gamma   90.00
#
_symmetry.space_group_name_H-M   'P 1'
#
loop_
_entity.id
_entity.type
_entity.pdbx_description
1 polymer ?
#
loop_
_entity_poly.entity_id
_entity_poly.type
_entity_poly.pdbx_seq_one_letter_code
_entity_poly.pdbx_strand_id
1 'polypeptide(L)'
;MQLQKTFIELLKRIGFTGDSIQNHWQTLEKAYSKKSRHYHNLIHLEEMISCFGSYKNQLEFPDEVLYAIFYHDIIYKSTRKDNELKSAELAVKWLPNNTAVNKQIIFDMILATKDHVSKGVEDEKWLIDFDLRILAKDWEHYQVYYNQIRKEYSIYPDFLYNPGRKKALEHFLEKDFIYQTETFRELFETKARQNIQKEISLL
;
A
#
# COMPACT_ATOMS: atom_id res chain seq x y z
N MET A 1 -0.41 -20.21 -3.28
CA MET A 1 -0.60 -19.36 -2.07
C MET A 1 -1.91 -18.60 -2.19
N GLN A 2 -2.53 -18.19 -1.08
CA GLN A 2 -3.82 -17.46 -1.10
C GLN A 2 -3.74 -16.18 -1.95
N LEU A 3 -2.61 -15.46 -1.86
CA LEU A 3 -2.33 -14.25 -2.63
C LEU A 3 -2.42 -14.46 -4.15
N GLN A 4 -1.75 -15.49 -4.67
CA GLN A 4 -1.76 -15.86 -6.08
C GLN A 4 -3.17 -16.24 -6.56
N LYS A 5 -3.92 -16.97 -5.75
CA LYS A 5 -5.29 -17.37 -6.08
C LYS A 5 -6.18 -16.14 -6.23
N THR A 6 -6.17 -15.24 -5.24
CA THR A 6 -6.91 -13.97 -5.28
C THR A 6 -6.56 -13.14 -6.51
N PHE A 7 -5.27 -13.04 -6.83
CA PHE A 7 -4.79 -12.32 -8.01
C PHE A 7 -5.31 -12.91 -9.32
N ILE A 8 -5.20 -14.23 -9.49
CA ILE A 8 -5.67 -14.94 -10.69
C ILE A 8 -7.19 -14.78 -10.86
N GLU A 9 -7.95 -14.90 -9.77
CA GLU A 9 -9.40 -14.74 -9.80
C GLU A 9 -9.81 -13.30 -10.18
N LEU A 10 -9.15 -12.29 -9.61
CA LEU A 10 -9.34 -10.89 -9.99
C LEU A 10 -9.05 -10.69 -11.49
N LEU A 11 -7.87 -11.08 -11.97
CA LEU A 11 -7.49 -10.83 -13.36
C LEU A 11 -8.47 -11.47 -14.36
N LYS A 12 -8.99 -12.66 -14.05
CA LYS A 12 -10.05 -13.30 -14.85
C LYS A 12 -11.32 -12.45 -14.90
N ARG A 13 -11.78 -11.92 -13.76
CA ARG A 13 -12.99 -11.08 -13.68
C ARG A 13 -12.86 -9.80 -14.49
N ILE A 14 -11.69 -9.16 -14.44
CA ILE A 14 -11.46 -7.85 -15.07
C ILE A 14 -10.98 -7.94 -16.52
N GLY A 15 -11.07 -9.12 -17.14
CA GLY A 15 -10.93 -9.30 -18.59
C GLY A 15 -9.56 -9.78 -19.09
N PHE A 16 -8.65 -10.24 -18.22
CA PHE A 16 -7.42 -10.90 -18.66
C PHE A 16 -7.72 -12.35 -19.10
N THR A 17 -7.01 -12.82 -20.13
CA THR A 17 -7.23 -14.15 -20.72
C THR A 17 -5.92 -14.92 -20.91
N GLY A 18 -6.01 -16.25 -20.84
CA GLY A 18 -4.93 -17.17 -21.19
C GLY A 18 -3.67 -17.00 -20.35
N ASP A 19 -2.51 -17.20 -20.99
CA ASP A 19 -1.19 -17.22 -20.33
C ASP A 19 -0.75 -15.86 -19.77
N SER A 20 -1.44 -14.76 -20.14
CA SER A 20 -1.12 -13.42 -19.66
C SER A 20 -1.20 -13.31 -18.13
N ILE A 21 -2.18 -13.97 -17.51
CA ILE A 21 -2.40 -13.91 -16.05
C ILE A 21 -1.19 -14.44 -15.29
N GLN A 22 -0.64 -15.57 -15.74
CA GLN A 22 0.52 -16.18 -15.09
C GLN A 22 1.77 -15.32 -15.24
N ASN A 23 1.96 -14.68 -16.40
CA ASN A 23 3.06 -13.74 -16.64
C ASN A 23 2.93 -12.49 -15.74
N HIS A 24 1.72 -11.98 -15.56
CA HIS A 24 1.47 -10.86 -14.64
C HIS A 24 1.75 -11.26 -13.18
N TRP A 25 1.34 -12.46 -12.76
CA TRP A 25 1.66 -12.96 -11.42
C TRP A 25 3.17 -13.07 -11.20
N GLN A 26 3.90 -13.72 -12.12
CA GLN A 26 5.35 -13.88 -12.01
C GLN A 26 6.06 -12.52 -11.97
N THR A 27 5.57 -11.54 -12.74
CA THR A 27 6.11 -10.18 -12.73
C THR A 27 5.88 -9.49 -11.39
N LEU A 28 4.67 -9.61 -10.84
CA LEU A 28 4.32 -9.06 -9.53
C LEU A 28 5.14 -9.71 -8.42
N GLU A 29 5.14 -11.04 -8.35
CA GLU A 29 5.88 -11.82 -7.38
C GLU A 29 7.37 -11.47 -7.39
N LYS A 30 7.98 -11.38 -8.58
CA LYS A 30 9.37 -10.98 -8.75
C LYS A 30 9.63 -9.55 -8.28
N ALA A 31 8.70 -8.62 -8.51
CA ALA A 31 8.84 -7.24 -8.08
C ALA A 31 8.85 -7.11 -6.55
N TYR A 32 7.88 -7.74 -5.88
CA TYR A 32 7.75 -7.70 -4.43
C TYR A 32 8.74 -8.61 -3.68
N SER A 33 9.39 -9.56 -4.36
CA SER A 33 10.41 -10.44 -3.78
C SER A 33 11.85 -9.92 -3.91
N LYS A 34 12.05 -8.68 -4.38
CA LYS A 34 13.40 -8.10 -4.48
C LYS A 34 14.05 -8.00 -3.11
N LYS A 35 15.33 -8.40 -3.01
CA LYS A 35 16.11 -8.37 -1.75
C LYS A 35 16.14 -7.00 -1.04
N SER A 36 15.98 -5.91 -1.78
CA SER A 36 15.96 -4.54 -1.25
C SER A 36 14.61 -4.13 -0.64
N ARG A 37 13.54 -4.93 -0.81
CA ARG A 37 12.21 -4.69 -0.27
C ARG A 37 12.04 -5.51 1.00
N HIS A 38 12.21 -4.86 2.14
CA HIS A 38 12.08 -5.49 3.44
C HIS A 38 10.68 -5.33 4.03
N TYR A 39 10.00 -4.23 3.75
CA TYR A 39 8.62 -3.97 4.13
C TYR A 39 7.68 -4.05 2.92
N HIS A 40 8.01 -3.36 1.82
CA HIS A 40 7.16 -3.27 0.62
C HIS A 40 7.22 -4.55 -0.24
N ASN A 41 6.83 -5.67 0.35
CA ASN A 41 6.97 -7.04 -0.16
C ASN A 41 5.61 -7.77 -0.16
N LEU A 42 5.63 -9.09 -0.41
CA LEU A 42 4.41 -9.89 -0.48
C LEU A 42 3.63 -9.96 0.84
N ILE A 43 4.29 -9.83 2.00
CA ILE A 43 3.63 -9.82 3.31
C ILE A 43 2.77 -8.56 3.46
N HIS A 44 3.28 -7.38 3.05
CA HIS A 44 2.49 -6.14 3.02
C HIS A 44 1.22 -6.29 2.17
N LEU A 45 1.35 -6.91 0.98
CA LEU A 45 0.18 -7.20 0.14
C LEU A 45 -0.82 -8.13 0.81
N GLU A 46 -0.35 -9.17 1.51
CA GLU A 46 -1.23 -10.08 2.26
C GLU A 46 -1.98 -9.35 3.36
N GLU A 47 -1.34 -8.41 4.07
CA GLU A 47 -1.98 -7.59 5.09
C GLU A 47 -3.06 -6.67 4.52
N MET A 48 -2.78 -5.99 3.40
CA MET A 48 -3.76 -5.15 2.71
C MET A 48 -4.93 -5.97 2.18
N ILE A 49 -4.69 -7.17 1.64
CA ILE A 49 -5.75 -8.05 1.13
C ILE A 49 -6.58 -8.63 2.26
N SER A 50 -5.98 -8.89 3.43
CA SER A 50 -6.75 -9.25 4.62
C SER A 50 -7.71 -8.12 5.00
N CYS A 51 -7.26 -6.87 4.98
CA CYS A 51 -8.12 -5.71 5.25
C CYS A 51 -9.22 -5.59 4.19
N PHE A 52 -8.86 -5.65 2.91
CA PHE A 52 -9.82 -5.68 1.81
C PHE A 52 -10.90 -6.75 2.02
N GLY A 53 -10.52 -7.98 2.41
CA GLY A 53 -11.46 -9.07 2.66
C GLY A 53 -12.50 -8.75 3.74
N SER A 54 -12.09 -8.03 4.79
CA SER A 54 -12.98 -7.59 5.88
C SER A 54 -13.94 -6.47 5.47
N TYR A 55 -13.53 -5.59 4.57
CA TYR A 55 -14.25 -4.37 4.23
C TYR A 55 -14.83 -4.34 2.81
N LYS A 56 -14.64 -5.39 2.00
CA LYS A 56 -15.04 -5.43 0.57
C LYS A 56 -16.50 -5.07 0.30
N ASN A 57 -17.41 -5.35 1.25
CA ASN A 57 -18.85 -5.07 1.08
C ASN A 57 -19.19 -3.58 1.29
N GLN A 58 -18.23 -2.77 1.73
CA GLN A 58 -18.36 -1.33 1.88
C GLN A 58 -17.77 -0.55 0.69
N LEU A 59 -17.11 -1.26 -0.22
CA LEU A 59 -16.45 -0.68 -1.39
C LEU A 59 -17.43 -0.57 -2.55
N GLU A 60 -17.40 0.57 -3.24
CA GLU A 60 -18.18 0.80 -4.46
C GLU A 60 -17.55 0.09 -5.67
N PHE A 61 -16.21 0.07 -5.72
CA PHE A 61 -15.37 -0.44 -6.80
C PHE A 61 -14.39 -1.51 -6.27
N PRO A 62 -14.87 -2.66 -5.75
CA PRO A 62 -14.01 -3.63 -5.07
C PRO A 62 -12.95 -4.27 -5.98
N ASP A 63 -13.23 -4.44 -7.28
CA ASP A 63 -12.25 -5.00 -8.22
C ASP A 63 -11.14 -3.98 -8.55
N GLU A 64 -11.49 -2.69 -8.70
CA GLU A 64 -10.54 -1.57 -8.82
C GLU A 64 -9.65 -1.47 -7.58
N VAL A 65 -10.22 -1.49 -6.38
CA VAL A 65 -9.46 -1.43 -5.13
C VAL A 65 -8.51 -2.61 -5.03
N LEU A 66 -8.99 -3.83 -5.29
CA LEU A 66 -8.15 -5.02 -5.20
C LEU A 66 -7.02 -4.98 -6.23
N TYR A 67 -7.28 -4.48 -7.45
CA TYR A 67 -6.25 -4.28 -8.45
C TYR A 67 -5.23 -3.22 -8.00
N ALA A 68 -5.71 -2.09 -7.47
CA ALA A 68 -4.87 -1.02 -6.94
C ALA A 68 -3.97 -1.54 -5.81
N ILE A 69 -4.48 -2.36 -4.88
CA ILE A 69 -3.67 -3.01 -3.83
C ILE A 69 -2.50 -3.80 -4.44
N PHE A 70 -2.75 -4.65 -5.43
CA PHE A 70 -1.67 -5.44 -6.03
C PHE A 70 -0.58 -4.58 -6.71
N TYR A 71 -0.98 -3.44 -7.27
CA TYR A 71 -0.10 -2.63 -8.11
C TYR A 71 0.43 -1.34 -7.46
N HIS A 72 -0.05 -0.91 -6.30
CA HIS A 72 0.31 0.40 -5.73
C HIS A 72 1.82 0.62 -5.59
N ASP A 73 2.54 -0.43 -5.19
CA ASP A 73 4.00 -0.45 -5.05
C ASP A 73 4.67 -1.44 -6.00
N ILE A 74 4.11 -1.69 -7.18
CA ILE A 74 4.77 -2.56 -8.17
C ILE A 74 6.12 -1.99 -8.61
N ILE A 75 6.23 -0.66 -8.72
CA ILE A 75 7.48 0.07 -8.88
C ILE A 75 7.84 0.68 -7.52
N TYR A 76 8.99 0.28 -6.95
CA TYR A 76 9.45 0.84 -5.68
C TYR A 76 10.97 0.91 -5.64
N LYS A 77 11.46 2.07 -5.23
CA LYS A 77 12.84 2.32 -4.80
C LYS A 77 12.79 3.41 -3.73
N SER A 78 13.30 3.12 -2.53
CA SER A 78 13.29 4.03 -1.37
C SER A 78 13.92 5.41 -1.60
N THR A 79 14.75 5.56 -2.64
CA THR A 79 15.43 6.82 -3.01
C THR A 79 14.64 7.68 -4.01
N ARG A 80 13.45 7.23 -4.44
CA ARG A 80 12.64 7.89 -5.47
C ARG A 80 11.33 8.45 -4.88
N LYS A 81 10.80 9.50 -5.53
CA LYS A 81 9.56 10.21 -5.15
C LYS A 81 8.41 10.03 -6.15
N ASP A 82 8.63 9.20 -7.16
CA ASP A 82 7.74 8.95 -8.28
C ASP A 82 7.37 7.46 -8.39
N ASN A 83 7.48 6.72 -7.28
CA ASN A 83 7.17 5.28 -7.25
C ASN A 83 5.69 5.06 -7.56
N GLU A 84 4.82 5.74 -6.81
CA GLU A 84 3.36 5.61 -6.86
C GLU A 84 2.83 6.06 -8.23
N LEU A 85 3.34 7.19 -8.76
CA LEU A 85 2.99 7.66 -10.10
C LEU A 85 3.36 6.61 -11.17
N LYS A 86 4.56 6.03 -11.11
CA LYS A 86 4.97 5.02 -12.08
C LYS A 86 4.27 3.68 -11.90
N SER A 87 3.91 3.34 -10.67
CA SER A 87 3.05 2.20 -10.37
C SER A 87 1.66 2.39 -10.99
N ALA A 88 1.06 3.56 -10.83
CA ALA A 88 -0.25 3.92 -11.40
C ALA A 88 -0.23 3.86 -12.94
N GLU A 89 0.77 4.51 -13.57
CA GLU A 89 0.96 4.47 -15.03
C GLU A 89 1.12 3.03 -15.55
N LEU A 90 1.91 2.21 -14.86
CA LEU A 90 2.14 0.82 -15.25
C LEU A 90 0.87 -0.03 -15.08
N ALA A 91 0.16 0.13 -13.97
CA ALA A 91 -1.08 -0.59 -13.67
C ALA A 91 -2.12 -0.36 -14.77
N VAL A 92 -2.36 0.91 -15.13
CA VAL A 92 -3.31 1.25 -16.19
C VAL A 92 -2.86 0.76 -17.57
N LYS A 93 -1.56 0.86 -17.87
CA LYS A 93 -0.99 0.37 -19.13
C LYS A 93 -1.17 -1.14 -19.31
N TRP A 94 -1.17 -1.91 -18.22
CA TRP A 94 -1.31 -3.36 -18.25
C TRP A 94 -2.74 -3.86 -18.29
N LEU A 95 -3.74 -3.00 -18.01
CA LEU A 95 -5.13 -3.37 -18.15
C LEU A 95 -5.51 -3.62 -19.62
N PRO A 96 -6.23 -4.73 -19.92
CA PRO A 96 -6.67 -5.02 -21.28
C PRO A 96 -7.66 -3.96 -21.79
N ASN A 97 -7.79 -3.86 -23.11
CA ASN A 97 -8.67 -2.83 -23.72
C ASN A 97 -10.15 -3.06 -23.41
N ASN A 98 -10.56 -4.31 -23.23
CA ASN A 98 -11.92 -4.73 -22.88
C ASN A 98 -12.10 -4.92 -21.36
N THR A 99 -11.26 -4.28 -20.55
CA THR A 99 -11.35 -4.43 -19.09
C THR A 99 -12.68 -3.93 -18.55
N ALA A 100 -13.21 -4.61 -17.53
CA ALA A 100 -14.45 -4.23 -16.87
C ALA A 100 -14.29 -3.11 -15.84
N VAL A 101 -13.04 -2.80 -15.46
CA VAL A 101 -12.72 -1.83 -14.40
C VAL A 101 -12.38 -0.45 -14.97
N ASN A 102 -12.58 0.58 -14.15
CA ASN A 102 -12.27 1.95 -14.54
C ASN A 102 -10.77 2.28 -14.36
N LYS A 103 -10.08 2.51 -15.48
CA LYS A 103 -8.65 2.87 -15.53
C LYS A 103 -8.30 4.12 -14.71
N GLN A 104 -9.15 5.15 -14.76
CA GLN A 104 -8.89 6.41 -14.08
C GLN A 104 -9.01 6.25 -12.56
N ILE A 105 -10.01 5.52 -12.08
CA ILE A 105 -10.19 5.21 -10.66
C ILE A 105 -8.96 4.47 -10.11
N ILE A 106 -8.47 3.46 -10.82
CA ILE A 106 -7.26 2.70 -10.43
C ILE A 106 -6.03 3.61 -10.38
N PHE A 107 -5.87 4.49 -11.37
CA PHE A 107 -4.77 5.45 -11.40
C PHE A 107 -4.78 6.36 -10.18
N ASP A 108 -5.93 6.98 -9.92
CA ASP A 108 -6.10 7.95 -8.84
C ASP A 108 -5.93 7.30 -7.47
N MET A 109 -6.48 6.09 -7.28
CA MET A 109 -6.29 5.27 -6.08
C MET A 109 -4.81 5.01 -5.78
N ILE A 110 -4.05 4.51 -6.76
CA ILE A 110 -2.62 4.25 -6.56
C ILE A 110 -1.87 5.56 -6.30
N LEU A 111 -2.19 6.63 -7.03
CA LEU A 111 -1.52 7.91 -6.84
C LEU A 111 -1.82 8.52 -5.44
N ALA A 112 -3.00 8.28 -4.89
CA ALA A 112 -3.41 8.78 -3.58
C ALA A 112 -2.59 8.20 -2.41
N THR A 113 -1.97 7.03 -2.58
CA THR A 113 -1.09 6.43 -1.56
C THR A 113 0.23 7.18 -1.38
N LYS A 114 0.57 8.10 -2.29
CA LYS A 114 1.79 8.90 -2.21
C LYS A 114 1.80 9.89 -1.04
N ASP A 115 0.71 10.62 -0.89
CA ASP A 115 0.56 11.67 0.14
C ASP A 115 -0.40 11.22 1.27
N HIS A 116 -1.01 10.03 1.12
CA HIS A 116 -2.05 9.48 1.99
C HIS A 116 -3.20 10.48 2.20
N VAL A 117 -3.70 11.02 1.08
CA VAL A 117 -4.84 11.95 1.04
C VAL A 117 -5.73 11.56 -0.13
N SER A 118 -6.99 11.25 0.17
CA SER A 118 -8.00 11.02 -0.86
C SER A 118 -8.45 12.33 -1.49
N LYS A 119 -8.63 12.33 -2.82
CA LYS A 119 -9.08 13.48 -3.61
C LYS A 119 -10.19 13.12 -4.60
N GLY A 120 -10.48 11.84 -4.76
CA GLY A 120 -11.50 11.33 -5.67
C GLY A 120 -12.56 10.52 -4.93
N VAL A 121 -12.69 9.25 -5.33
CA VAL A 121 -13.76 8.37 -4.85
C VAL A 121 -13.53 7.93 -3.40
N GLU A 122 -14.61 7.58 -2.71
CA GLU A 122 -14.55 7.15 -1.30
C GLU A 122 -13.61 5.97 -1.08
N ASP A 123 -13.55 5.05 -2.05
CA ASP A 123 -12.69 3.86 -2.01
C ASP A 123 -11.18 4.17 -1.96
N GLU A 124 -10.74 5.37 -2.35
CA GLU A 124 -9.35 5.80 -2.12
C GLU A 124 -9.02 5.86 -0.63
N LYS A 125 -9.98 6.29 0.20
CA LYS A 125 -9.81 6.36 1.66
C LYS A 125 -9.57 4.97 2.23
N TRP A 126 -10.34 3.98 1.76
CA TRP A 126 -10.16 2.59 2.16
C TRP A 126 -8.79 2.04 1.76
N LEU A 127 -8.34 2.31 0.53
CA LEU A 127 -7.02 1.89 0.07
C LEU A 127 -5.89 2.49 0.93
N ILE A 128 -5.95 3.81 1.20
CA ILE A 128 -5.00 4.51 2.07
C ILE A 128 -5.00 3.89 3.47
N ASP A 129 -6.18 3.59 4.00
CA ASP A 129 -6.33 3.00 5.33
C ASP A 129 -5.77 1.57 5.42
N PHE A 130 -5.94 0.78 4.36
CA PHE A 130 -5.34 -0.55 4.27
C PHE A 130 -3.82 -0.46 4.24
N ASP A 131 -3.25 0.49 3.49
CA ASP A 131 -1.80 0.73 3.41
C ASP A 131 -1.21 1.16 4.76
N LEU A 132 -1.93 2.02 5.49
CA LEU A 132 -1.51 2.57 6.78
C LEU A 132 -1.88 1.69 7.99
N ARG A 133 -2.53 0.53 7.79
CA ARG A 133 -2.98 -0.33 8.89
C ARG A 133 -1.84 -0.79 9.79
N ILE A 134 -0.63 -0.92 9.24
CA ILE A 134 0.59 -1.30 9.96
C ILE A 134 0.88 -0.37 11.16
N LEU A 135 0.50 0.91 11.05
CA LEU A 135 0.79 1.90 12.07
C LEU A 135 0.10 1.59 13.40
N ALA A 136 -1.07 0.95 13.36
CA ALA A 136 -1.84 0.56 14.53
C ALA A 136 -1.68 -0.92 14.92
N LYS A 137 -0.61 -1.60 14.48
CA LYS A 137 -0.31 -2.95 14.99
C LYS A 137 0.19 -2.88 16.43
N ASP A 138 0.24 -4.03 17.10
CA ASP A 138 0.90 -4.10 18.40
C ASP A 138 2.39 -3.76 18.29
N TRP A 139 2.95 -3.28 19.40
CA TRP A 139 4.27 -2.64 19.40
C TRP A 139 5.35 -3.54 18.82
N GLU A 140 5.32 -4.83 19.13
CA GLU A 140 6.28 -5.83 18.64
C GLU A 140 6.24 -5.94 17.10
N HIS A 141 5.05 -5.90 16.51
CA HIS A 141 4.88 -5.94 15.05
C HIS A 141 5.25 -4.58 14.42
N TYR A 142 4.88 -3.47 15.06
CA TYR A 142 5.29 -2.13 14.64
C TYR A 142 6.83 -1.98 14.66
N GLN A 143 7.51 -2.60 15.63
CA GLN A 143 8.97 -2.65 15.69
C GLN A 143 9.57 -3.38 14.50
N VAL A 144 8.98 -4.51 14.10
CA VAL A 144 9.41 -5.21 12.89
C VAL A 144 9.26 -4.30 11.67
N TYR A 145 8.13 -3.61 11.55
CA TYR A 145 7.86 -2.64 10.48
C TYR A 145 8.93 -1.56 10.38
N TYR A 146 9.16 -0.75 11.42
CA TYR A 146 10.11 0.37 11.27
C TYR A 146 11.55 -0.12 11.08
N ASN A 147 11.91 -1.30 11.62
CA ASN A 147 13.21 -1.91 11.37
C ASN A 147 13.36 -2.37 9.91
N GLN A 148 12.29 -2.88 9.30
CA GLN A 148 12.27 -3.19 7.87
C GLN A 148 12.40 -1.92 7.03
N ILE A 149 11.67 -0.85 7.36
CA ILE A 149 11.84 0.46 6.71
C ILE A 149 13.30 0.94 6.85
N ARG A 150 13.90 0.88 8.04
CA ARG A 150 15.31 1.25 8.24
C ARG A 150 16.26 0.50 7.29
N LYS A 151 16.01 -0.79 7.04
CA LYS A 151 16.80 -1.60 6.09
C LYS A 151 16.64 -1.14 4.64
N GLU A 152 15.43 -0.74 4.22
CA GLU A 152 15.21 -0.22 2.87
C GLU A 152 15.90 1.13 2.62
N TYR A 153 16.12 1.89 3.67
CA TYR A 153 16.88 3.15 3.67
C TYR A 153 18.33 2.98 4.16
N SER A 154 18.88 1.75 4.13
CA SER A 154 20.25 1.43 4.57
C SER A 154 21.36 2.21 3.87
N ILE A 155 21.08 2.76 2.68
CA ILE A 155 22.01 3.65 1.97
C ILE A 155 22.31 4.94 2.74
N TYR A 156 21.38 5.39 3.59
CA TYR A 156 21.57 6.59 4.40
C TYR A 156 22.13 6.23 5.78
N PRO A 157 23.19 6.92 6.25
CA PRO A 157 23.63 6.82 7.64
C PRO A 157 22.59 7.41 8.60
N ASP A 158 22.64 7.02 9.87
CA ASP A 158 21.61 7.36 10.85
C ASP A 158 21.42 8.88 11.02
N PHE A 159 22.50 9.67 10.96
CA PHE A 159 22.42 11.12 11.08
C PHE A 159 21.66 11.81 9.92
N LEU A 160 21.51 11.14 8.77
CA LEU A 160 20.65 11.60 7.66
C LEU A 160 19.26 10.94 7.72
N TYR A 161 19.20 9.66 8.10
CA TYR A 161 17.96 8.90 8.15
C TYR A 161 17.03 9.37 9.27
N ASN A 162 17.54 9.49 10.51
CA ASN A 162 16.70 9.76 11.69
C ASN A 162 15.91 11.08 11.55
N PRO A 163 16.50 12.22 11.14
CA PRO A 163 15.73 13.46 10.95
C PRO A 163 14.67 13.33 9.87
N GLY A 164 14.97 12.63 8.77
CA GLY A 164 14.03 12.40 7.67
C GLY A 164 12.86 11.50 8.08
N ARG A 165 13.15 10.41 8.81
CA ARG A 165 12.13 9.50 9.33
C ARG A 165 11.26 10.20 10.36
N LYS A 166 11.85 10.93 11.31
CA LYS A 166 11.12 11.72 12.29
C LYS A 166 10.17 12.71 11.63
N LYS A 167 10.64 13.46 10.62
CA LYS A 167 9.80 14.39 9.86
C LYS A 167 8.62 13.69 9.16
N ALA A 168 8.84 12.52 8.56
CA ALA A 168 7.76 11.75 7.92
C ALA A 168 6.70 11.28 8.94
N LEU A 169 7.15 10.88 10.13
CA LEU A 169 6.28 10.47 11.24
C LEU A 169 5.52 11.64 11.86
N GLU A 170 6.18 12.77 12.09
CA GLU A 170 5.57 14.01 12.58
C GLU A 170 4.49 14.50 11.61
N HIS A 171 4.70 14.37 10.30
CA HIS A 171 3.68 14.72 9.30
C HIS A 171 2.36 13.94 9.49
N PHE A 172 2.40 12.69 9.94
CA PHE A 172 1.17 11.96 10.29
C PHE A 172 0.50 12.52 11.55
N LEU A 173 1.28 12.94 12.54
CA LEU A 173 0.75 13.50 13.79
C LEU A 173 0.15 14.90 13.60
N GLU A 174 0.61 15.66 12.61
CA GLU A 174 0.10 16.99 12.23
C GLU A 174 -1.29 16.94 11.59
N LYS A 175 -1.68 15.81 10.97
CA LYS A 175 -3.02 15.62 10.41
C LYS A 175 -4.05 15.49 11.54
N ASP A 176 -5.26 15.99 11.35
CA ASP A 176 -6.37 15.78 12.30
C ASP A 176 -6.66 14.29 12.50
N PHE A 177 -6.57 13.52 11.41
CA PHE A 177 -6.69 12.06 11.39
C PHE A 177 -5.63 11.43 10.49
N ILE A 178 -4.99 10.36 10.97
CA ILE A 178 -4.09 9.53 10.17
C ILE A 178 -4.92 8.72 9.17
N TYR A 179 -5.98 8.09 9.67
CA TYR A 179 -6.89 7.28 8.88
C TYR A 179 -8.00 8.13 8.22
N GLN A 180 -8.37 7.76 7.00
CA GLN A 180 -9.28 8.51 6.16
C GLN A 180 -10.75 8.14 6.40
N THR A 181 -11.06 6.88 6.69
CA THR A 181 -12.43 6.41 7.00
C THR A 181 -12.75 6.56 8.49
N GLU A 182 -14.02 6.83 8.81
CA GLU A 182 -14.49 6.89 10.20
C GLU A 182 -14.22 5.57 10.94
N THR A 183 -14.47 4.44 10.27
CA THR A 183 -14.22 3.10 10.83
C THR A 183 -12.77 2.89 11.26
N PHE A 184 -11.78 3.26 10.44
CA PHE A 184 -10.38 3.09 10.83
C PHE A 184 -9.95 4.12 11.88
N ARG A 185 -10.49 5.33 11.87
CA ARG A 185 -10.21 6.32 12.92
C ARG A 185 -10.63 5.79 14.28
N GLU A 186 -11.86 5.30 14.40
CA GLU A 186 -12.38 4.75 15.65
C GLU A 186 -11.56 3.55 16.16
N LEU A 187 -11.17 2.65 15.25
CA LEU A 187 -10.50 1.41 15.62
C LEU A 187 -8.99 1.57 15.87
N PHE A 188 -8.32 2.48 15.15
CA PHE A 188 -6.86 2.40 14.98
C PHE A 188 -6.11 3.71 15.27
N GLU A 189 -6.76 4.87 15.23
CA GLU A 189 -6.11 6.18 15.33
C GLU A 189 -5.25 6.32 16.60
N THR A 190 -5.83 6.01 17.77
CA THR A 190 -5.16 6.12 19.07
C THR A 190 -3.88 5.27 19.12
N LYS A 191 -3.96 4.02 18.66
CA LYS A 191 -2.82 3.09 18.66
C LYS A 191 -1.75 3.52 17.67
N ALA A 192 -2.14 3.97 16.48
CA ALA A 192 -1.20 4.49 15.48
C ALA A 192 -0.40 5.68 16.01
N ARG A 193 -1.08 6.66 16.62
CA ARG A 193 -0.41 7.84 17.21
C ARG A 193 0.55 7.46 18.34
N GLN A 194 0.15 6.55 19.23
CA GLN A 194 1.02 6.05 20.29
C GLN A 194 2.28 5.37 19.75
N ASN A 195 2.14 4.51 18.74
CA ASN A 195 3.27 3.83 18.12
C ASN A 195 4.21 4.83 17.42
N ILE A 196 3.65 5.79 16.67
CA ILE A 196 4.43 6.83 16.00
C ILE A 196 5.22 7.66 17.01
N GLN A 197 4.57 8.15 18.07
CA GLN A 197 5.24 8.93 19.13
C GLN A 197 6.34 8.13 19.80
N LYS A 198 6.11 6.84 20.04
CA LYS A 198 7.11 5.95 20.63
C LYS A 198 8.30 5.74 19.69
N GLU A 199 8.08 5.54 18.39
CA GLU A 199 9.16 5.46 17.41
C GLU A 199 9.98 6.76 17.37
N ILE A 200 9.32 7.92 17.33
CA ILE A 200 9.98 9.23 17.34
C ILE A 200 10.90 9.38 18.56
N SER A 201 10.52 8.87 19.73
CA SER A 201 11.35 8.94 20.96
C SER A 201 12.60 8.06 20.92
N LEU A 202 12.66 7.10 19.97
CA LEU A 202 13.77 6.17 19.79
C LEU A 202 14.74 6.58 18.66
N LEU A 203 14.41 7.63 17.89
CA LEU A 203 15.19 8.15 16.76
C LEU A 203 16.02 9.36 17.14
#